data_AF-A0A645D1C9-F1
#
_entry.id   AF-A0A645D1C9-F1
#
_cell.length_a   1.000
_cell.length_b   1.000
_cell.length_c   1.000
_cell.angle_alpha   90.00
_cell.angle_beta   90.00
_cell.angle_gamma   90.00
#
_symmetry.space_group_name_H-M   'P 1'
#
loop_
_entity.id
_entity.type
_entity.pdbx_description
1 polymer ?
#
loop_
_entity_poly.entity_id
_entity_poly.type
_entity_poly.pdbx_seq_one_letter_code
_entity_poly.pdbx_strand_id
1 'polypeptide(L)' 'MLSLSAAGRYLAVLTADRLELYTADLTPYASVTGAQGARSAVVQEDGSVFLIGSETARLYLPD' A
#
# COMPACT_ATOMS: atom_id res chain seq x y z
N MET A 1 -3.60 9.34 9.64
CA MET A 1 -2.95 9.70 8.36
C MET A 1 -3.53 8.79 7.29
N LEU A 2 -3.80 9.33 6.11
CA LEU A 2 -4.41 8.61 4.99
C LEU A 2 -3.60 8.90 3.72
N SER A 3 -3.19 7.86 3.00
CA SER A 3 -2.56 7.95 1.69
C SER A 3 -3.22 6.97 0.74
N LEU A 4 -3.37 7.39 -0.52
CA LEU A 4 -3.97 6.62 -1.59
C LEU A 4 -3.01 6.61 -2.79
N SER A 5 -2.86 5.45 -3.41
CA SER A 5 -2.06 5.29 -4.63
C SER A 5 -2.68 4.24 -5.53
N ALA A 6 -2.70 4.49 -6.83
CA ALA A 6 -3.23 3.55 -7.82
C ALA A 6 -2.24 3.40 -8.98
N ALA A 7 -2.07 2.17 -9.46
CA ALA A 7 -1.25 1.84 -10.61
C ALA A 7 -1.76 0.56 -11.26
N GLY A 8 -1.89 0.57 -12.59
CA GLY A 8 -2.41 -0.56 -13.35
C GLY A 8 -3.77 -1.04 -12.81
N ARG A 9 -3.81 -2.27 -12.32
CA ARG A 9 -5.02 -2.92 -11.79
C ARG A 9 -5.19 -2.82 -10.28
N TYR A 10 -4.36 -2.03 -9.58
CA TYR A 10 -4.32 -2.01 -8.13
C TYR A 10 -4.54 -0.62 -7.52
N LEU A 11 -5.14 -0.61 -6.33
CA LEU A 11 -5.32 0.54 -5.46
C LEU A 11 -4.78 0.21 -4.06
N ALA A 12 -3.83 0.99 -3.59
CA ALA A 12 -3.31 0.96 -2.23
C ALA A 12 -3.98 2.04 -1.37
N VAL A 13 -4.50 1.62 -0.21
CA VAL A 13 -5.04 2.47 0.84
C VAL A 13 -4.18 2.30 2.09
N LEU A 14 -3.44 3.34 2.45
CA LEU A 14 -2.65 3.38 3.68
C LEU A 14 -3.40 4.17 4.74
N THR A 15 -3.71 3.52 5.85
CA THR A 15 -4.27 4.11 7.06
C THR A 15 -3.18 4.21 8.15
N ALA A 16 -3.56 4.53 9.39
CA ALA A 16 -2.60 4.78 10.46
C ALA A 16 -1.69 3.58 10.78
N ASP A 17 -2.22 2.36 10.67
CA ASP A 17 -1.54 1.12 11.07
C ASP A 17 -1.55 0.01 10.01
N ARG A 18 -2.38 0.17 8.97
CA ARG A 18 -2.65 -0.86 7.96
C ARG A 18 -2.52 -0.34 6.54
N LEU A 19 -1.95 -1.17 5.68
CA LEU A 19 -2.02 -1.04 4.22
C LEU A 19 -3.05 -2.06 3.71
N GLU A 20 -4.00 -1.60 2.91
CA GLU A 20 -4.95 -2.44 2.18
C GLU A 20 -4.72 -2.28 0.69
N LEU A 21 -4.66 -3.41 -0.02
CA LEU A 21 -4.58 -3.45 -1.47
C LEU A 21 -5.89 -3.98 -2.03
N TYR A 22 -6.39 -3.29 -3.04
CA TYR A 22 -7.57 -3.68 -3.80
C TYR A 22 -7.21 -3.81 -5.27
N THR A 23 -7.97 -4.64 -5.98
CA THR A 23 -8.02 -4.60 -7.45
C THR A 23 -8.82 -3.39 -7.92
N ALA A 24 -8.77 -3.09 -9.23
CA ALA A 24 -9.43 -1.93 -9.84
C ALA A 24 -10.96 -1.93 -9.69
N ASP A 25 -11.57 -3.09 -9.47
CA ASP A 25 -13.00 -3.26 -9.16
C ASP A 25 -13.31 -3.18 -7.66
N LEU A 26 -12.35 -2.75 -6.85
CA LEU A 26 -12.43 -2.61 -5.39
C LEU A 26 -12.59 -3.94 -4.64
N THR A 27 -12.20 -5.07 -5.25
CA THR A 27 -12.11 -6.33 -4.53
C THR A 27 -10.86 -6.34 -3.64
N PRO A 28 -10.96 -6.73 -2.34
CA PRO A 28 -9.78 -6.87 -1.49
C PRO A 28 -8.79 -7.88 -2.07
N TYR A 29 -7.53 -7.49 -2.19
CA TYR A 29 -6.45 -8.33 -2.70
C TYR A 29 -5.44 -8.70 -1.60
N ALA A 30 -4.99 -7.73 -0.80
CA ALA A 30 -4.06 -7.98 0.29
C ALA A 30 -4.29 -7.01 1.46
N SER A 31 -3.91 -7.43 2.67
CA SER A 31 -4.00 -6.61 3.88
C SER A 31 -2.78 -6.83 4.76
N VAL A 32 -2.08 -5.76 5.10
CA VAL A 32 -0.82 -5.80 5.83
C VAL A 32 -0.92 -4.94 7.08
N THR A 33 -0.76 -5.57 8.23
CA THR A 33 -0.62 -4.89 9.52
C THR A 33 0.84 -4.53 9.77
N GLY A 34 1.09 -3.45 10.51
CA GLY A 34 2.47 -3.00 10.79
C GLY A 34 3.01 -1.94 9.83
N ALA A 35 2.13 -1.23 9.13
CA ALA A 35 2.50 -0.07 8.31
C ALA A 35 2.82 1.20 9.14
N GLN A 36 2.91 1.06 10.47
CA GLN A 36 3.26 2.14 11.39
C GLN A 36 4.55 2.84 10.97
N GLY A 37 4.53 4.17 11.06
CA GLY A 37 5.64 5.03 10.65
C GLY A 37 5.72 5.30 9.14
N ALA A 38 4.97 4.58 8.29
CA ALA A 38 4.81 4.95 6.90
C ALA A 38 3.91 6.20 6.79
N ARG A 39 4.30 7.13 5.92
CA ARG A 39 3.59 8.38 5.63
C ARG A 39 2.88 8.35 4.29
N SER A 40 3.37 7.54 3.36
CA SER A 40 2.79 7.33 2.04
C SER A 40 2.99 5.89 1.59
N ALA A 41 2.11 5.43 0.70
CA ALA A 41 2.23 4.17 0.00
C ALA A 41 2.20 4.44 -1.50
N VAL A 42 3.08 3.78 -2.26
CA VAL A 42 3.13 3.86 -3.72
C VAL A 42 3.03 2.45 -4.29
N VAL A 43 1.89 2.14 -4.92
CA VAL A 43 1.68 0.85 -5.58
C VAL A 43 2.25 0.88 -6.99
N GLN A 44 2.81 -0.24 -7.43
CA GLN A 44 3.29 -0.47 -8.80
C GLN A 44 2.26 -1.29 -9.59
N GLU A 45 2.41 -1.32 -10.92
CA GLU A 45 1.48 -2.03 -11.80
C GLU A 45 1.44 -3.55 -11.55
N ASP A 46 2.51 -4.12 -10.97
CA ASP A 46 2.61 -5.53 -10.59
C ASP A 46 1.93 -5.84 -9.24
N GLY A 47 1.55 -4.82 -8.47
CA GLY A 47 0.91 -4.94 -7.15
C GLY A 47 1.88 -4.80 -5.98
N SER A 48 3.18 -4.70 -6.20
CA SER A 48 4.14 -4.37 -5.15
C SER A 48 3.91 -2.95 -4.62
N VAL A 49 4.26 -2.72 -3.35
CA VAL A 49 4.03 -1.42 -2.68
C VAL A 49 5.26 -0.94 -1.94
N PHE A 50 5.67 0.29 -2.21
CA PHE A 50 6.63 1.00 -1.36
C PHE A 50 5.91 1.75 -0.24
N LEU A 51 6.22 1.39 1.00
CA LEU A 51 5.85 2.13 2.21
C LEU A 51 6.96 3.11 2.56
N ILE A 52 6.68 4.42 2.43
CA ILE A 52 7.66 5.49 2.62
C ILE A 52 7.42 6.14 3.98
N GLY A 53 8.35 5.95 4.91
CA GLY A 53 8.41 6.64 6.20
C GLY A 53 9.29 7.89 6.16
N SER A 54 9.63 8.44 7.33
CA SER A 54 10.53 9.61 7.43
C SER A 54 11.97 9.29 7.04
N GLU A 55 12.45 8.11 7.44
CA GLU A 55 13.86 7.69 7.31
C GLU A 55 14.01 6.32 6.64
N THR A 56 12.88 5.64 6.39
CA THR A 56 12.86 4.28 5.86
C THR A 56 11.95 4.21 4.65
N ALA A 57 12.32 3.37 3.70
CA ALA A 57 11.43 2.87 2.67
C ALA A 57 11.41 1.34 2.78
N ARG A 58 10.21 0.76 2.83
CA ARG A 58 10.00 -0.69 2.92
C ARG A 58 9.25 -1.14 1.66
N LEU A 59 9.70 -2.22 1.04
CA LEU A 59 8.99 -2.86 -0.07
C LEU A 59 8.11 -3.97 0.46
N TYR A 60 6.83 -3.94 0.11
CA TYR A 60 5.88 -5.02 0.31
C TYR A 60 5.63 -5.73 -1.01
N LEU A 61 5.66 -7.07 -0.96
CA LEU A 61 5.36 -7.95 -2.07
C LEU A 61 4.12 -8.77 -1.68
N PRO A 62 2.99 -8.62 -2.39
CA PRO A 62 1.84 -9.49 -2.21
C PRO A 62 2.14 -10.90 -2.75
N ASP A 63 1.45 -11.91 -2.20
CA ASP A 63 1.54 -13.32 -2.63
C ASP A 63 0.99 -13.54 -4.05
#